data_AF-A0A7H4NZW4-F1
#
_entry.id   AF-A0A7H4NZW4-F1
#
_cell.length_a   1.000
_cell.length_b   1.000
_cell.length_c   1.000
_cell.angle_alpha   90.00
_cell.angle_beta   90.00
_cell.angle_gamma   90.00
#
_symmetry.space_group_name_H-M   'P 1'
#
loop_
_entity.id
_entity.type
_entity.pdbx_description
1 polymer ?
#
loop_
_entity_poly.entity_id
_entity_poly.type
_entity_poly.pdbx_seq_one_letter_code
_entity_poly.pdbx_strand_id
1 'polypeptide(L)' 'MTTLLFEAFKAGAVDRREENVAKNWATRYVGRNFTHGYIVKDEYTNTSAQNTQWLAFNIQRPGIFRSPGARSHHPRL' A
#
# COMPACT_ATOMS: atom_id res chain seq x y z
N MET A 1 -5.94 -6.20 5.84
CA MET A 1 -5.89 -6.04 7.31
C MET A 1 -7.30 -6.00 7.88
N THR A 2 -7.64 -6.90 8.81
CA THR A 2 -8.97 -6.98 9.44
C THR A 2 -9.18 -5.89 10.49
N THR A 3 -10.43 -5.44 10.65
CA THR A 3 -10.84 -4.42 11.62
C THR A 3 -10.53 -4.84 13.06
N LEU A 4 -10.64 -6.14 13.38
CA LEU A 4 -10.35 -6.70 14.70
C LEU A 4 -8.95 -6.35 15.22
N LEU A 5 -7.92 -6.52 14.38
CA LEU A 5 -6.54 -6.25 14.77
C LEU A 5 -6.29 -4.76 15.03
N PHE A 6 -7.07 -3.88 14.38
CA PHE A 6 -7.00 -2.43 14.61
C PHE A 6 -7.61 -2.03 15.95
N GLU A 7 -8.74 -2.64 16.32
CA GLU A 7 -9.37 -2.39 17.61
C GLU A 7 -8.51 -2.94 18.76
N ALA A 8 -7.92 -4.13 18.59
CA ALA A 8 -6.98 -4.70 19.56
C ALA A 8 -5.76 -3.78 19.78
N PHE A 9 -5.21 -3.21 18.71
CA PHE A 9 -4.14 -2.21 18.79
C PHE A 9 -4.57 -0.96 19.57
N LYS A 10 -5.73 -0.37 19.25
CA LYS A 10 -6.24 0.81 19.98
C LYS A 10 -6.52 0.53 21.46
N ALA A 11 -6.85 -0.72 21.80
CA ALA A 11 -7.07 -1.19 23.17
C ALA A 11 -5.76 -1.51 23.92
N GLY A 12 -4.60 -1.45 23.26
CA GLY A 12 -3.31 -1.77 23.87
C GLY A 12 -3.02 -3.27 24.00
N ALA A 13 -3.82 -4.13 23.35
CA ALA A 13 -3.55 -5.58 23.29
C ALA A 13 -2.47 -5.94 22.26
N VAL A 14 -2.08 -4.98 21.41
CA VAL A 14 -1.01 -5.10 20.43
C VAL A 14 -0.18 -3.82 20.49
N ASP A 15 1.13 -3.94 20.64
CA ASP A 15 2.02 -2.79 20.84
C ASP A 15 2.38 -2.05 19.55
N ARG A 16 2.44 -2.78 18.42
CA ARG A 16 2.86 -2.22 17.13
C ARG A 16 1.94 -2.67 16.00
N ARG A 17 1.68 -1.72 15.10
CA ARG A 17 1.00 -1.97 13.83
C ARG A 17 1.67 -1.19 12.71
N GLU A 18 1.87 -1.87 11.58
CA GLU A 18 2.23 -1.21 10.33
C GLU A 18 0.98 -0.91 9.51
N GLU A 19 0.96 0.27 8.87
CA GLU A 19 -0.12 0.71 8.02
C GLU A 19 0.42 1.15 6.66
N ASN A 20 0.03 0.45 5.62
CA ASN A 20 0.41 0.73 4.24
C ASN A 20 -0.69 1.41 3.43
N VAL A 21 -1.89 1.61 4.01
CA VAL A 21 -3.02 2.25 3.33
C VAL A 21 -3.11 3.71 3.76
N ALA A 22 -2.72 4.62 2.87
CA ALA A 22 -2.72 6.07 3.12
C ALA A 22 -4.08 6.60 3.63
N LYS A 23 -5.19 6.09 3.08
CA LYS A 23 -6.53 6.45 3.54
C LYS A 23 -6.75 6.10 5.01
N ASN A 24 -6.32 4.92 5.45
CA ASN A 24 -6.44 4.52 6.86
C ASN A 24 -5.58 5.42 7.75
N TRP A 25 -4.33 5.68 7.34
CA TRP A 25 -3.39 6.55 8.06
C TRP A 25 -3.97 7.94 8.33
N ALA A 26 -4.62 8.51 7.32
CA ALA A 26 -5.22 9.84 7.38
C ALA A 26 -6.50 9.91 8.21
N THR A 27 -7.28 8.83 8.29
CA THR A 27 -8.67 8.91 8.80
C THR A 27 -8.93 8.11 10.08
N ARG A 28 -8.11 7.10 10.39
CA ARG A 28 -8.44 6.13 11.46
C ARG A 28 -7.59 6.27 12.72
N TYR A 29 -6.42 6.86 12.63
CA TYR A 29 -5.48 7.02 13.74
C TYR A 29 -5.75 8.34 14.49
N VAL A 30 -6.94 8.44 15.06
CA VAL A 30 -7.47 9.63 15.75
C VAL A 30 -8.14 9.24 17.06
N GLY A 31 -8.25 10.18 18.01
CA GLY A 31 -8.89 9.96 19.31
C GLY A 31 -7.95 10.17 20.50
N ARG A 32 -8.49 9.98 21.72
CA ARG A 32 -7.82 10.39 22.97
C ARG A 32 -6.43 9.77 23.17
N ASN A 33 -6.26 8.49 22.84
CA ASN A 33 -4.97 7.79 23.00
C ASN A 33 -3.89 8.35 22.07
N PHE A 34 -4.28 8.87 20.89
CA PHE A 34 -3.37 9.52 19.97
C PHE A 34 -3.06 10.96 20.42
N THR A 35 -4.08 11.72 20.85
CA THR A 35 -3.89 13.11 21.30
C THR A 35 -3.09 13.22 22.60
N HIS A 36 -3.19 12.23 23.49
CA HIS A 36 -2.42 12.18 24.73
C HIS A 36 -1.04 11.53 24.58
N GLY A 37 -0.67 11.08 23.36
CA GLY A 37 0.63 10.47 23.11
C GLY A 37 0.82 9.04 23.62
N TYR A 38 -0.26 8.36 24.04
CA TYR A 38 -0.21 6.94 24.42
C TYR A 38 0.00 6.02 23.22
N ILE A 39 -0.45 6.45 22.04
CA ILE A 39 -0.15 5.81 20.77
C ILE A 39 0.49 6.86 19.86
N VAL A 40 1.72 6.59 19.43
CA VAL A 40 2.50 7.48 18.57
C VAL A 40 2.41 7.01 17.12
N LYS A 41 2.18 7.97 16.22
CA LYS A 41 2.31 7.77 14.77
C LYS A 41 3.73 8.15 14.36
N ASP A 42 4.42 7.25 13.68
CA ASP A 42 5.75 7.52 13.14
C ASP A 42 5.81 7.12 11.66
N GLU A 43 6.44 7.95 10.84
CA GLU A 43 6.59 7.75 9.40
C GLU A 43 8.06 7.51 9.08
N TYR A 44 8.35 6.39 8.42
CA TYR A 44 9.68 6.07 7.97
C TYR A 44 9.80 6.23 6.47
N THR A 45 10.87 6.88 6.02
CA THR A 45 11.19 6.92 4.59
C THR A 45 11.42 5.50 4.09
N ASN A 46 10.57 5.04 3.18
CA ASN A 46 10.74 3.73 2.58
C ASN A 46 11.85 3.79 1.52
N THR A 47 13.03 3.30 1.86
CA THR A 47 14.18 3.18 0.94
C THR A 47 14.23 1.83 0.23
N SER A 48 13.26 0.94 0.47
CA SER A 48 13.22 -0.37 -0.17
C SER A 48 12.88 -0.23 -1.65
N ALA A 49 13.48 -1.10 -2.49
CA ALA A 49 13.05 -1.27 -3.87
C ALA A 49 11.54 -1.60 -3.87
N GLN A 50 10.74 -0.73 -4.48
CA GLN A 50 9.29 -0.92 -4.54
C GLN A 50 9.00 -2.13 -5.44
N ASN A 51 8.30 -3.13 -4.90
CA ASN A 51 7.69 -4.16 -5.73
C ASN A 51 6.71 -3.47 -6.68
N THR A 52 7.03 -3.51 -7.97
CA THR A 52 6.16 -2.92 -8.98
C THR A 52 5.15 -3.97 -9.44
N GLN A 53 3.87 -3.59 -9.42
CA GLN A 53 2.83 -4.39 -10.06
C GLN A 53 2.90 -4.14 -11.56
N TRP A 54 3.34 -5.16 -12.32
CA TRP A 54 3.43 -5.09 -13.77
C TRP A 54 2.31 -5.88 -14.42
N LEU A 55 1.69 -5.32 -15.46
CA LEU A 55 0.97 -6.12 -16.44
C LEU A 55 2.01 -6.86 -17.30
N ALA A 56 2.24 -8.14 -17.01
CA ALA A 56 3.16 -8.97 -17.77
C ALA A 56 2.47 -9.62 -18.97
N PHE A 57 2.94 -9.32 -20.17
CA PHE A 57 2.44 -9.96 -21.40
C PHE A 57 3.15 -11.30 -21.66
N ASN A 58 2.37 -12.35 -21.92
CA ASN A 58 2.92 -13.61 -22.40
C ASN A 58 3.35 -13.49 -23.87
N ILE A 59 4.65 -13.40 -24.11
CA ILE A 59 5.25 -13.25 -25.45
C ILE A 59 5.36 -14.55 -26.26
N GLN A 60 5.14 -15.71 -25.62
CA GLN A 60 5.19 -17.02 -26.28
C GLN A 60 3.88 -17.36 -26.98
N ARG A 61 2.77 -16.69 -26.63
CA ARG A 61 1.50 -16.86 -27.36
C ARG A 61 1.61 -16.22 -28.75
N PRO A 62 1.41 -16.98 -29.85
CA PRO A 62 1.37 -16.41 -31.19
C PRO A 62 0.27 -15.34 -31.28
N GLY A 63 0.60 -14.12 -31.72
CA GLY A 63 -0.37 -13.03 -31.89
C GLY A 63 0.07 -11.69 -31.27
N ILE A 64 -0.92 -10.96 -30.73
CA ILE A 64 -0.92 -9.50 -30.47
C ILE A 64 0.31 -8.98 -29.69
N PHE A 65 0.94 -9.76 -28.79
CA PHE A 65 2.04 -9.27 -27.95
C PHE A 65 3.46 -9.51 -28.48
N ARG A 66 3.62 -10.05 -29.70
CA ARG A 66 4.94 -10.35 -30.27
C ARG A 66 5.70 -9.10 -30.71
N SER A 67 4.99 -8.11 -31.25
CA SER A 67 5.57 -6.86 -31.74
C SER A 67 5.70 -5.80 -30.63
N PRO A 68 6.84 -5.09 -30.49
CA PRO A 68 7.03 -4.04 -29.48
C PRO A 68 5.95 -2.95 -29.47
N GLY A 69 5.49 -2.51 -30.64
CA GLY A 69 4.47 -1.48 -30.77
C GLY A 69 3.09 -1.86 -30.20
N ALA A 70 2.80 -3.16 -30.05
CA ALA A 70 1.55 -3.64 -29.46
C ALA A 70 1.59 -3.72 -27.92
N ARG A 71 2.76 -3.47 -27.30
CA ARG A 71 2.96 -3.45 -25.85
C ARG A 71 2.98 -2.03 -25.26
N SER A 72 3.14 -1.02 -26.11
CA SER A 72 3.24 0.38 -25.71
C SER A 72 1.95 1.11 -26.11
N HIS A 73 1.07 1.40 -25.16
CA HIS A 73 0.05 2.43 -25.34
C HIS A 73 0.72 3.80 -25.21
N HIS A 74 1.34 4.28 -26.28
CA HIS A 74 1.70 5.69 -26.41
C HIS A 74 0.47 6.42 -26.98
N PRO A 75 -0.20 7.32 -26.24
CA PRO A 75 -1.18 8.21 -26.85
C PRO A 75 -0.40 9.11 -27.81
N ARG A 76 -0.73 9.08 -29.10
CA ARG A 76 -0.27 10.11 -30.03
C ARG A 76 -1.09 11.36 -29.74
N LEU A 77 -0.42 12.44 -29.35
CA LEU A 77 -0.93 13.80 -29.51
C LEU A 77 -0.79 14.19 -30.99
#